data_AF-A0AA35R2I0-F1
#
_entry.id   AF-A0AA35R2I0-F1
#
_cell.length_a   1.000
_cell.length_b   1.000
_cell.length_c   1.000
_cell.angle_alpha   90.00
_cell.angle_beta   90.00
_cell.angle_gamma   90.00
#
_symmetry.space_group_name_H-M   'P 1'
#
loop_
_entity.id
_entity.type
_entity.pdbx_description
1 polymer ?
#
loop_
_entity_poly.entity_id
_entity_poly.type
_entity_poly.pdbx_seq_one_letter_code
_entity_poly.pdbx_strand_id
1 'polypeptide(L)'
;MRDSRLGAYGAAGLGLMLAAKVLALAAAPAVVIPWLLVAAHAASRASAVLAIATGSYVRAAGAAKPVADGVAPGGLAVALATGAVAVSGLWMFASPVVTIAGVAGLAAGHLAMRGVYERKLGGYTGDCLGAVQQTSELGLYLGAVAVM
;
A
#
# COMPACT_ATOMS: atom_id res chain seq x y z
N MET A 1 10.86 3.50 -15.19
CA MET A 1 10.93 4.73 -16.03
C MET A 1 12.21 4.69 -16.88
N ARG A 2 12.25 5.33 -18.06
CA ARG A 2 13.51 5.51 -18.84
C ARG A 2 14.32 6.73 -18.34
N ASP A 3 13.64 7.64 -17.64
CA ASP A 3 14.23 8.76 -16.93
C ASP A 3 14.09 8.50 -15.43
N SER A 4 15.19 8.45 -14.70
CA SER A 4 15.21 8.14 -13.25
C SER A 4 14.84 9.35 -12.38
N ARG A 5 14.60 10.51 -13.01
CA ARG A 5 14.34 11.77 -12.32
C ARG A 5 12.87 11.86 -11.91
N LEU A 6 12.65 12.12 -10.62
CA LEU A 6 11.35 12.51 -10.09
C LEU A 6 11.04 13.94 -10.54
N GLY A 7 9.85 14.16 -11.12
CA GLY A 7 9.35 15.51 -11.40
C GLY A 7 8.96 16.25 -10.12
N ALA A 8 8.88 17.58 -10.18
CA ALA A 8 8.56 18.43 -9.02
C ALA A 8 7.26 18.01 -8.30
N TYR A 9 6.20 17.68 -9.05
CA TYR A 9 4.94 17.19 -8.47
C TYR A 9 5.07 15.82 -7.80
N GLY A 10 5.93 14.94 -8.31
CA GLY A 10 6.21 13.65 -7.69
C GLY A 10 6.93 13.83 -6.34
N ALA A 11 7.92 14.71 -6.29
CA ALA A 11 8.61 15.05 -5.05
C ALA A 11 7.67 15.71 -4.03
N ALA A 12 6.87 16.69 -4.44
CA ALA A 12 5.88 17.33 -3.58
C ALA A 12 4.84 16.34 -3.05
N GLY A 13 4.35 15.43 -3.91
CA GLY A 13 3.41 14.38 -3.52
C GLY A 13 3.99 13.42 -2.47
N LEU A 14 5.23 12.99 -2.65
CA LEU A 14 5.93 12.16 -1.66
C LEU A 14 6.16 12.91 -0.34
N GLY A 15 6.51 14.19 -0.39
CA GLY A 15 6.66 15.03 0.80
C GLY A 15 5.36 15.17 1.60
N LEU A 16 4.25 15.50 0.92
CA LEU A 16 2.92 15.58 1.54
C LEU A 16 2.47 14.23 2.12
N MET A 17 2.75 13.14 1.42
CA MET A 17 2.42 11.79 1.88
C MET A 17 3.23 11.39 3.13
N LEU A 18 4.53 11.71 3.17
CA LEU A 18 5.35 11.49 4.36
C LEU A 18 4.85 12.33 5.54
N ALA A 19 4.54 13.62 5.32
CA ALA A 19 3.99 14.48 6.35
C ALA A 19 2.66 13.93 6.91
N ALA A 20 1.76 13.46 6.03
CA ALA A 20 0.50 12.85 6.45
C ALA A 20 0.70 11.57 7.28
N LYS A 21 1.68 10.72 6.93
CA LYS A 21 2.04 9.54 7.72
C LYS A 21 2.55 9.92 9.11
N VAL A 22 3.43 10.92 9.19
CA VAL A 22 3.96 11.41 10.48
C VAL A 22 2.82 11.94 11.34
N LEU A 23 1.94 12.78 10.78
CA LEU A 23 0.80 13.35 11.51
C LEU A 23 -0.18 12.28 11.98
N ALA A 24 -0.48 11.27 11.15
CA ALA A 24 -1.34 10.16 11.53
C ALA A 24 -0.73 9.35 12.70
N LEU A 25 0.57 9.02 12.63
CA LEU A 25 1.25 8.31 13.71
C LEU A 25 1.34 9.15 15.00
N ALA A 26 1.53 10.47 14.89
CA ALA A 26 1.55 11.37 16.06
C ALA A 26 0.18 11.48 16.75
N ALA A 27 -0.91 11.24 16.03
CA ALA A 27 -2.27 11.23 16.57
C ALA A 27 -2.64 9.88 17.22
N ALA A 28 -1.85 8.82 17.02
CA ALA A 28 -2.12 7.51 17.60
C ALA A 28 -1.54 7.37 19.02
N PRO A 29 -2.15 6.56 19.90
CA PRO A 29 -1.56 6.21 21.19
C PRO A 29 -0.18 5.55 21.02
N ALA A 30 0.81 5.98 21.81
CA ALA A 30 2.20 5.54 21.67
C ALA A 30 2.37 4.01 21.72
N VAL A 31 1.55 3.31 22.52
CA VAL A 31 1.56 1.84 22.64
C VAL A 31 1.13 1.12 21.35
N VAL A 32 0.33 1.77 20.50
CA VAL A 32 -0.20 1.20 19.25
C VAL A 32 0.71 1.47 18.05
N ILE A 33 1.57 2.50 18.12
CA ILE A 33 2.44 2.93 17.00
C ILE A 33 3.31 1.79 16.43
N PRO A 34 4.01 0.95 17.22
CA PRO A 34 4.82 -0.14 16.65
C PRO A 34 3.99 -1.13 15.84
N TRP A 35 2.76 -1.41 16.29
CA TRP A 35 1.83 -2.32 15.61
C TRP A 35 1.26 -1.71 14.33
N LEU A 36 0.95 -0.41 14.34
CA LEU A 36 0.58 0.32 13.13
C LEU A 36 1.69 0.25 12.08
N LEU A 37 2.94 0.53 12.46
CA LEU A 37 4.09 0.51 11.54
C LEU A 37 4.26 -0.88 10.88
N VAL A 38 4.25 -1.94 11.68
CA VAL A 38 4.43 -3.32 11.18
C VAL A 38 3.25 -3.73 10.28
N ALA A 39 2.02 -3.51 10.75
CA ALA A 39 0.82 -3.89 10.00
C ALA A 39 0.70 -3.11 8.68
N ALA A 40 0.87 -1.79 8.71
CA ALA A 40 0.81 -0.95 7.51
C ALA A 40 1.90 -1.30 6.51
N HIS A 41 3.14 -1.53 6.96
CA HIS A 41 4.23 -1.92 6.09
C HIS A 41 3.96 -3.26 5.38
N ALA A 42 3.64 -4.31 6.14
CA ALA A 42 3.42 -5.64 5.58
C ALA A 42 2.14 -5.71 4.71
N ALA A 43 1.02 -5.15 5.17
CA ALA A 43 -0.23 -5.19 4.43
C ALA A 43 -0.19 -4.35 3.15
N SER A 44 0.50 -3.20 3.15
CA SER A 44 0.67 -2.40 1.94
C SER A 44 1.56 -3.08 0.89
N ARG A 45 2.55 -3.88 1.31
CA ARG A 45 3.32 -4.74 0.40
C ARG A 45 2.43 -5.82 -0.22
N ALA A 46 1.57 -6.46 0.57
CA ALA A 46 0.58 -7.40 0.05
C ALA A 46 -0.37 -6.75 -0.96
N SER A 47 -0.75 -5.49 -0.72
CA SER A 47 -1.56 -4.68 -1.64
C SER A 47 -0.89 -4.46 -3.01
N ALA A 48 0.43 -4.21 -3.04
CA ALA A 48 1.19 -4.10 -4.28
C ALA A 48 1.30 -5.46 -5.02
N VAL A 49 1.50 -6.56 -4.29
CA VAL A 49 1.51 -7.91 -4.87
C VAL A 49 0.15 -8.27 -5.46
N LEU A 50 -0.94 -7.90 -4.79
CA LEU A 50 -2.31 -8.06 -5.29
C LEU A 50 -2.52 -7.27 -6.60
N ALA A 51 -1.99 -6.05 -6.68
CA ALA A 51 -2.07 -5.24 -7.90
C ALA A 51 -1.32 -5.90 -9.08
N ILE A 52 -0.17 -6.54 -8.83
CA ILE A 52 0.54 -7.34 -9.85
C ILE A 52 -0.30 -8.55 -10.27
N ALA A 53 -0.83 -9.29 -9.30
CA ALA A 53 -1.54 -10.55 -9.55
C ALA A 53 -2.88 -10.36 -10.28
N THR A 54 -3.48 -9.17 -10.19
CA THR A 54 -4.83 -8.91 -10.72
C THR A 54 -4.87 -7.81 -11.78
N GLY A 55 -3.73 -7.26 -12.17
CA GLY A 55 -3.62 -6.20 -13.18
C GLY A 55 -2.80 -6.63 -14.39
N SER A 56 -2.90 -5.86 -15.48
CA SER A 56 -2.08 -6.05 -16.68
C SER A 56 -0.90 -5.08 -16.69
N TYR A 57 0.31 -5.58 -16.95
CA TYR A 57 1.49 -4.73 -17.06
C TYR A 57 1.54 -4.05 -18.43
N VAL A 58 1.63 -2.72 -18.46
CA VAL A 58 1.42 -1.93 -19.70
C VAL A 58 2.67 -1.84 -20.59
N ARG A 59 3.87 -2.18 -20.11
CA ARG A 59 5.10 -2.03 -20.92
C ARG A 59 5.52 -3.31 -21.65
N ALA A 60 5.71 -3.20 -22.95
CA ALA A 60 6.40 -4.20 -23.78
C ALA A 60 7.91 -4.26 -23.46
N ALA A 61 8.42 -5.48 -23.28
CA ALA A 61 9.81 -5.95 -23.20
C ALA A 61 10.93 -4.94 -22.81
N GLY A 62 11.48 -5.13 -21.60
CA GLY A 62 12.68 -4.50 -21.06
C GLY A 62 13.05 -5.12 -19.71
N ALA A 63 14.03 -4.58 -18.98
CA ALA A 63 14.62 -5.12 -17.74
C ALA A 63 13.65 -5.41 -16.55
N ALA A 64 12.34 -5.25 -16.74
CA ALA A 64 11.27 -5.55 -15.79
C ALA A 64 10.58 -6.92 -16.06
N LYS A 65 11.29 -7.86 -16.71
CA LYS A 65 10.79 -9.18 -17.14
C LYS A 65 10.09 -9.98 -16.02
N PRO A 66 10.63 -10.08 -14.78
CA PRO A 66 9.99 -10.88 -13.73
C PRO A 66 8.65 -10.33 -13.22
N VAL A 67 8.37 -9.03 -13.39
CA VAL A 67 7.10 -8.42 -12.95
C VAL A 67 6.05 -8.49 -14.05
N ALA A 68 6.49 -8.49 -15.32
CA ALA A 68 5.61 -8.66 -16.47
C ALA A 68 4.99 -10.07 -16.54
N ASP A 69 5.68 -11.08 -15.98
CA ASP A 69 5.21 -12.47 -15.91
C ASP A 69 4.16 -12.71 -14.80
N GLY A 70 3.79 -11.66 -14.05
CA GLY A 70 2.81 -11.74 -12.97
C GLY A 70 3.39 -12.33 -11.68
N VAL A 71 2.50 -12.80 -10.79
CA VAL A 71 2.87 -13.41 -9.51
C VAL A 71 2.36 -14.85 -9.49
N ALA A 72 3.25 -15.79 -9.15
CA ALA A 72 2.84 -17.17 -8.92
C ALA A 72 1.79 -17.23 -7.80
N PRO A 73 0.75 -18.09 -7.90
CA PRO A 73 -0.32 -18.17 -6.88
C PRO A 73 0.21 -18.35 -5.44
N GLY A 74 1.27 -19.14 -5.26
CA GLY A 74 1.93 -19.31 -3.97
C GLY A 74 2.59 -18.02 -3.44
N GLY A 75 3.13 -17.18 -4.32
CA GLY A 75 3.70 -15.88 -3.95
C GLY A 75 2.63 -14.90 -3.46
N LEU A 76 1.46 -14.87 -4.10
CA LEU A 76 0.33 -14.09 -3.62
C LEU A 76 -0.16 -14.58 -2.26
N ALA A 77 -0.29 -15.90 -2.09
CA ALA A 77 -0.70 -16.49 -0.82
C ALA A 77 0.25 -16.13 0.33
N VAL A 78 1.57 -16.20 0.12
CA VAL A 78 2.57 -15.79 1.12
C VAL A 78 2.48 -14.30 1.44
N ALA A 79 2.29 -13.44 0.44
CA ALA A 79 2.14 -12.00 0.65
C ALA A 79 0.88 -11.68 1.47
N LEU A 80 -0.26 -12.30 1.15
CA LEU A 80 -1.50 -12.12 1.90
C LEU A 80 -1.39 -12.69 3.32
N ALA A 81 -0.79 -13.86 3.49
CA ALA A 81 -0.61 -14.49 4.79
C ALA A 81 0.29 -13.65 5.71
N THR A 82 1.44 -13.18 5.21
CA THR A 82 2.34 -12.32 5.98
C THR A 82 1.72 -10.96 6.31
N GLY A 83 0.95 -10.38 5.38
CA GLY A 83 0.14 -9.19 5.64
C GLY A 83 -0.92 -9.41 6.73
N ALA A 84 -1.65 -10.51 6.66
CA ALA A 84 -2.68 -10.86 7.66
C ALA A 84 -2.06 -11.12 9.05
N VAL A 85 -0.93 -11.81 9.12
CA VAL A 85 -0.18 -12.02 10.37
C VAL A 85 0.30 -10.70 10.98
N ALA A 86 0.76 -9.75 10.16
CA ALA A 86 1.14 -8.44 10.67
C ALA A 86 -0.07 -7.65 11.19
N VAL A 87 -1.21 -7.73 10.51
CA VAL A 87 -2.47 -7.08 10.92
C VAL A 87 -3.05 -7.68 12.20
N SER A 88 -2.81 -8.97 12.51
CA SER A 88 -3.30 -9.57 13.75
C SER A 88 -2.69 -8.93 15.01
N GLY A 89 -1.50 -8.33 14.90
CA GLY A 89 -0.92 -7.53 15.98
C GLY A 89 -1.77 -6.30 16.31
N LEU A 90 -2.28 -5.59 15.31
CA LEU A 90 -3.22 -4.48 15.53
C LEU A 90 -4.50 -4.94 16.23
N TRP A 91 -5.02 -6.12 15.86
CA TRP A 91 -6.21 -6.68 16.48
C TRP A 91 -5.99 -6.96 17.97
N MET A 92 -4.83 -7.51 18.31
CA MET A 92 -4.48 -7.91 19.68
C MET A 92 -4.12 -6.72 20.58
N PHE A 93 -3.41 -5.71 20.06
CA PHE A 93 -2.80 -4.65 20.86
C PHE A 93 -3.45 -3.27 20.71
N ALA A 94 -4.43 -3.10 19.80
CA ALA A 94 -5.23 -1.88 19.69
C ALA A 94 -6.71 -2.18 19.96
N SER A 95 -7.51 -2.46 18.92
CA SER A 95 -8.88 -2.96 19.05
C SER A 95 -9.38 -3.54 17.71
N PRO A 96 -10.44 -4.38 17.73
CA PRO A 96 -11.07 -4.85 16.50
C PRO A 96 -11.57 -3.71 15.61
N VAL A 97 -12.16 -2.65 16.19
CA VAL A 97 -12.69 -1.50 15.45
C VAL A 97 -11.58 -0.75 14.71
N VAL A 98 -10.48 -0.46 15.42
CA VAL A 98 -9.27 0.15 14.84
C VAL A 98 -8.73 -0.70 13.69
N THR A 99 -8.66 -2.02 13.88
CA THR A 99 -8.12 -2.94 12.87
C THR A 99 -8.99 -2.98 11.63
N ILE A 100 -10.32 -3.10 11.79
CA ILE A 100 -11.26 -3.09 10.66
C ILE A 100 -11.21 -1.77 9.92
N ALA A 101 -11.21 -0.64 10.64
CA ALA A 101 -11.14 0.69 10.03
C ALA A 101 -9.82 0.91 9.29
N GLY A 102 -8.68 0.46 9.85
CA GLY A 102 -7.39 0.47 9.19
C GLY A 102 -7.36 -0.39 7.91
N VAL A 103 -7.87 -1.62 7.96
CA VAL A 103 -7.97 -2.49 6.77
C VAL A 103 -8.90 -1.88 5.71
N ALA A 104 -10.01 -1.27 6.12
CA ALA A 104 -10.91 -0.56 5.20
C ALA A 104 -10.22 0.64 4.54
N GLY A 105 -9.45 1.42 5.30
CA GLY A 105 -8.65 2.53 4.78
C GLY A 105 -7.57 2.07 3.80
N LEU A 106 -6.89 0.95 4.10
CA LEU A 106 -5.95 0.30 3.19
C LEU A 106 -6.63 -0.10 1.87
N ALA A 107 -7.79 -0.75 1.95
CA ALA A 107 -8.55 -1.16 0.78
C ALA A 107 -8.98 0.05 -0.06
N ALA A 108 -9.42 1.14 0.58
CA ALA A 108 -9.75 2.39 -0.08
C ALA A 108 -8.53 2.99 -0.81
N GLY A 109 -7.36 3.03 -0.16
CA GLY A 109 -6.10 3.49 -0.75
C GLY A 109 -5.66 2.67 -1.96
N HIS A 110 -5.81 1.34 -1.90
CA HIS A 110 -5.56 0.43 -3.01
C HIS A 110 -6.50 0.69 -4.18
N LEU A 111 -7.81 0.68 -3.92
CA LEU A 111 -8.84 0.82 -4.95
C LEU A 111 -8.80 2.20 -5.62
N ALA A 112 -8.53 3.26 -4.85
CA ALA A 112 -8.38 4.61 -5.39
C ALA A 112 -7.23 4.68 -6.40
N MET A 113 -6.03 4.24 -6.02
CA MET A 113 -4.88 4.27 -6.94
C MET A 113 -5.07 3.34 -8.13
N ARG A 114 -5.65 2.16 -7.89
CA ARG A 114 -6.00 1.21 -8.96
C ARG A 114 -6.93 1.81 -9.99
N GLY A 115 -8.02 2.44 -9.54
CA GLY A 115 -8.95 3.12 -10.43
C GLY A 115 -8.28 4.23 -11.25
N VAL A 116 -7.32 4.96 -10.67
CA VAL A 116 -6.59 6.00 -11.42
C VAL A 116 -5.74 5.41 -12.54
N TYR A 117 -4.90 4.41 -12.27
CA TYR A 117 -4.01 3.89 -13.32
C TYR A 117 -4.72 2.99 -14.33
N GLU A 118 -5.76 2.24 -13.94
CA GLU A 118 -6.52 1.44 -14.90
C GLU A 118 -7.22 2.33 -15.91
N ARG A 119 -7.84 3.43 -15.46
CA ARG A 119 -8.51 4.39 -16.35
C ARG A 119 -7.53 5.18 -17.22
N LYS A 120 -6.36 5.55 -16.70
CA LYS A 120 -5.40 6.43 -17.40
C LYS A 120 -4.40 5.68 -18.28
N LEU A 121 -4.01 4.46 -17.90
CA LEU A 121 -2.92 3.72 -18.54
C LEU A 121 -3.39 2.37 -19.11
N GLY A 122 -4.60 1.90 -18.77
CA GLY A 122 -5.09 0.57 -19.17
C GLY A 122 -4.42 -0.59 -18.42
N GLY A 123 -3.75 -0.30 -17.29
CA GLY A 123 -3.00 -1.28 -16.50
C GLY A 123 -1.96 -0.59 -15.61
N TYR A 124 -0.98 -1.33 -15.10
CA TYR A 124 0.02 -0.80 -14.16
C TYR A 124 1.45 -0.72 -14.75
N THR A 125 2.26 0.14 -14.15
CA THR A 125 3.72 0.20 -14.31
C THR A 125 4.41 0.06 -12.95
N GLY A 126 5.75 -0.03 -12.90
CA GLY A 126 6.49 -0.08 -11.64
C GLY A 126 6.14 1.07 -10.68
N ASP A 127 6.01 2.29 -11.20
CA ASP A 127 5.67 3.47 -10.39
C ASP A 127 4.25 3.38 -9.80
N CYS A 128 3.30 2.74 -10.51
CA CYS A 128 1.96 2.49 -9.99
C CYS A 128 1.98 1.59 -8.76
N LEU A 129 2.88 0.59 -8.72
CA LEU A 129 3.01 -0.31 -7.58
C LEU A 129 3.54 0.42 -6.34
N GLY A 130 4.52 1.31 -6.53
CA GLY A 130 5.00 2.19 -5.46
C GLY A 130 3.89 3.09 -4.93
N ALA A 131 3.11 3.69 -5.84
CA ALA A 131 1.98 4.52 -5.46
C ALA A 131 0.90 3.73 -4.69
N VAL A 132 0.50 2.55 -5.16
CA VAL A 132 -0.45 1.66 -4.46
C VAL A 132 0.06 1.31 -3.06
N GLN A 133 1.35 0.94 -2.93
CA GLN A 133 1.91 0.63 -1.62
C GLN A 133 1.82 1.83 -0.68
N GLN A 134 2.22 3.02 -1.13
CA GLN A 134 2.22 4.21 -0.30
C GLN A 134 0.80 4.69 0.08
N THR A 135 -0.16 4.64 -0.85
CA THR A 135 -1.56 5.03 -0.55
C THR A 135 -2.28 4.01 0.30
N SER A 136 -2.01 2.71 0.13
CA SER A 136 -2.51 1.64 1.00
C SER A 136 -1.98 1.76 2.42
N GLU A 137 -0.68 2.07 2.57
CA GLU A 137 -0.06 2.27 3.88
C GLU A 137 -0.63 3.51 4.59
N LEU A 138 -0.73 4.64 3.88
CA LEU A 138 -1.34 5.86 4.41
C LEU A 138 -2.83 5.64 4.75
N GLY A 139 -3.56 4.93 3.88
CA GLY A 139 -4.94 4.56 4.10
C GLY A 139 -5.13 3.77 5.39
N LEU A 140 -4.22 2.84 5.70
CA LEU A 140 -4.27 2.09 6.96
C LEU A 140 -4.08 2.99 8.17
N TYR A 141 -3.10 3.89 8.16
CA TYR A 141 -2.89 4.83 9.26
C TYR A 141 -4.12 5.73 9.46
N LEU A 142 -4.65 6.32 8.38
CA LEU A 142 -5.80 7.22 8.47
C LEU A 142 -7.06 6.49 8.94
N GLY A 143 -7.34 5.30 8.42
CA GLY A 143 -8.48 4.49 8.84
C GLY A 143 -8.41 4.09 10.30
N ALA A 144 -7.23 3.70 10.77
CA ALA A 144 -7.01 3.32 12.16
C ALA A 144 -7.19 4.52 13.11
N VAL A 145 -6.56 5.66 12.81
CA VAL A 145 -6.59 6.87 13.64
C VAL A 145 -7.98 7.53 13.67
N ALA A 146 -8.77 7.40 12.61
CA ALA A 146 -10.12 7.98 12.54
C ALA A 146 -11.09 7.45 13.60
N VAL A 147 -10.76 6.33 14.26
CA VAL A 147 -11.60 5.66 15.26
C VAL A 147 -10.86 5.41 16.59
N MET A 148 -9.70 6.05 16.80
CA MET A 148 -8.90 5.98 18.02
C MET A 148 -9.29 7.03 19.06
#